data_AF-A0A8T5KID3-F1
#
_entry.id   AF-A0A8T5KID3-F1
#
_cell.length_a   1.000
_cell.length_b   1.000
_cell.length_c   1.000
_cell.angle_alpha   90.00
_cell.angle_beta   90.00
_cell.angle_gamma   90.00
#
_symmetry.space_group_name_H-M   'P 1'
#
loop_
_entity.id
_entity.type
_entity.pdbx_description
1 polymer ?
#
loop_
_entity_poly.entity_id
_entity_poly.type
_entity_poly.pdbx_seq_one_letter_code
_entity_poly.pdbx_strand_id
1 'polypeptide(L)' 'MAFCQVQWHSEVLGKALGLNVILPDCGEGPFPVFYLLHGLSDDHTIWHRRTRIERYVSELPMIVVMPDGF' A
#
# COMPACT_ATOMS: atom_id res chain seq x y z
N MET A 1 -11.06 -7.83 -0.33
CA MET A 1 -10.28 -6.66 -0.79
C MET A 1 -9.31 -7.13 -1.82
N ALA A 2 -9.07 -6.34 -2.87
CA ALA A 2 -8.01 -6.67 -3.82
C ALA A 2 -6.67 -6.16 -3.29
N PHE A 3 -5.70 -7.07 -3.16
CA PHE A 3 -4.32 -6.76 -2.79
C PHE A 3 -3.46 -6.75 -4.06
N CYS A 4 -2.85 -5.61 -4.36
CA CYS A 4 -2.03 -5.40 -5.55
C CYS A 4 -0.57 -5.18 -5.16
N GLN A 5 0.32 -5.95 -5.76
CA GLN A 5 1.77 -5.75 -5.66
C GLN A 5 2.26 -5.13 -6.95
N VAL A 6 2.84 -3.94 -6.85
CA VAL A 6 3.29 -3.17 -8.01
C VAL A 6 4.80 -3.02 -7.93
N GLN A 7 5.47 -3.31 -9.04
CA GLN A 7 6.92 -3.13 -9.19
C GLN A 7 7.15 -2.25 -10.41
N TRP A 8 8.04 -1.27 -10.30
CA TRP A 8 8.37 -0.37 -11.41
C TRP A 8 9.82 0.12 -11.30
N HIS A 9 10.36 0.63 -12.41
CA HIS A 9 11.62 1.38 -12.39
C HIS A 9 11.35 2.85 -12.08
N SER A 10 11.92 3.37 -11.00
CA SER A 10 11.81 4.78 -10.65
C SER A 10 12.92 5.58 -11.32
N GLU A 11 12.55 6.47 -12.23
CA GLU A 11 13.51 7.40 -12.88
C GLU A 11 14.15 8.35 -11.87
N VAL A 12 13.38 8.78 -10.85
CA VAL A 12 13.86 9.71 -9.81
C VAL A 12 14.92 9.06 -8.92
N LEU A 13 14.76 7.77 -8.60
CA LEU A 13 15.67 7.03 -7.73
C LEU A 13 16.68 6.16 -8.48
N GLY A 14 16.53 6.01 -9.80
CA GLY A 14 17.43 5.22 -10.66
C GLY A 14 17.43 3.72 -10.38
N LYS A 15 16.37 3.17 -9.78
CA LYS A 15 16.29 1.75 -9.37
C LYS A 15 14.88 1.18 -9.44
N ALA A 16 14.78 -0.15 -9.44
CA ALA A 16 13.52 -0.85 -9.30
C ALA A 16 12.98 -0.70 -7.86
N LEU A 17 11.69 -0.44 -7.72
CA LEU A 17 10.98 -0.26 -6.46
C LEU A 17 9.66 -1.03 -6.46
N GLY A 18 9.21 -1.36 -5.25
CA GLY A 18 7.93 -1.98 -4.99
C GLY A 18 6.98 -1.08 -4.20
N LEU A 19 5.68 -1.30 -4.37
CA LEU A 19 4.65 -0.83 -3.45
C LEU A 19 3.53 -1.85 -3.37
N ASN A 20 2.86 -1.89 -2.23
CA ASN A 20 1.64 -2.66 -2.05
C ASN A 20 0.43 -1.71 -1.97
N VAL A 21 -0.67 -2.09 -2.63
CA VAL A 21 -1.95 -1.36 -2.59
C VAL A 21 -3.05 -2.29 -2.13
N ILE A 22 -3.90 -1.79 -1.24
CA ILE A 22 -5.17 -2.40 -0.90
C ILE A 22 -6.29 -1.54 -1.52
N LEU A 23 -7.13 -2.16 -2.35
CA LEU A 23 -8.31 -1.52 -2.95
C LEU A 23 -9.58 -1.86 -2.14
N PRO A 24 -10.49 -0.89 -1.93
CA PRO A 24 -11.71 -1.11 -1.17
C PRO A 24 -12.69 -2.02 -1.93
N ASP A 25 -13.44 -2.84 -1.20
CA ASP A 25 -14.54 -3.66 -1.76
C ASP A 25 -15.89 -2.93 -1.72
N CYS A 26 -15.97 -1.78 -1.05
CA CYS A 26 -17.20 -1.04 -0.79
C CYS A 26 -17.07 0.45 -1.11
N GLY A 27 -18.22 1.09 -1.29
CA GLY A 27 -18.34 2.50 -1.65
C GLY A 27 -18.19 2.78 -3.14
N GLU A 28 -18.49 4.00 -3.52
CA GLU A 28 -18.31 4.52 -4.87
C GLU A 28 -17.23 5.59 -4.87
N GLY A 29 -16.41 5.59 -5.91
CA GLY A 29 -15.31 6.55 -6.04
C GLY A 29 -15.78 7.99 -6.27
N PRO A 30 -14.86 8.96 -6.14
CA PRO A 30 -13.42 8.79 -5.91
C PRO A 30 -13.10 8.40 -4.45
N PHE A 31 -12.20 7.42 -4.29
CA PHE A 31 -11.84 6.93 -2.96
C PHE A 31 -10.76 7.80 -2.30
N PRO A 32 -10.87 8.13 -0.99
CA PRO A 32 -9.75 8.66 -0.22
C PRO A 32 -8.56 7.70 -0.24
N VAL A 33 -7.35 8.26 -0.27
CA VAL A 33 -6.10 7.50 -0.31
C VAL A 33 -5.30 7.75 0.95
N PHE A 34 -4.92 6.68 1.63
CA PHE A 34 -4.04 6.71 2.80
C PHE A 34 -2.66 6.15 2.44
N TYR A 35 -1.65 7.01 2.48
CA TYR A 35 -0.26 6.63 2.35
C TYR A 35 0.30 6.20 3.71
N LEU A 36 0.57 4.90 3.84
CA LEU A 36 1.04 4.30 5.08
C LEU A 36 2.53 3.97 4.96
N LEU A 37 3.36 4.85 5.53
CA LEU A 37 4.82 4.74 5.49
C LEU A 37 5.33 3.73 6.54
N HIS A 38 6.34 2.96 6.18
CA HIS A 38 6.98 2.01 7.09
C HIS A 38 8.10 2.65 7.92
N GLY A 39 8.60 1.91 8.92
CA GLY A 39 9.72 2.32 9.75
C GLY A 39 11.08 2.08 9.10
N LEU A 40 12.14 2.51 9.79
CA LEU A 40 13.52 2.23 9.42
C LEU A 40 13.80 0.72 9.51
N SER A 41 14.43 0.15 8.46
CA SER A 41 14.76 -1.29 8.28
C SER A 41 13.65 -2.17 7.73
N ASP A 42 12.45 -1.62 7.52
CA ASP A 42 11.35 -2.33 6.89
C ASP A 42 11.21 -1.94 5.40
N ASP A 43 10.30 -2.61 4.70
CA ASP A 43 9.96 -2.35 3.29
C ASP A 43 8.43 -2.24 3.11
N HIS A 44 7.98 -2.06 1.86
CA HIS A 44 6.56 -1.97 1.49
C HIS A 44 5.69 -3.18 1.90
N THR A 45 6.28 -4.29 2.35
CA THR A 45 5.56 -5.51 2.78
C THR A 45 5.20 -5.51 4.26
N ILE A 46 5.82 -4.64 5.08
CA ILE A 46 5.82 -4.83 6.54
C ILE A 46 4.45 -4.76 7.18
N TRP A 47 3.62 -3.78 6.76
CA TRP A 47 2.31 -3.56 7.36
C TRP A 47 1.40 -4.75 7.11
N HIS A 48 1.50 -5.38 5.94
CA HIS A 48 0.78 -6.60 5.61
C HIS A 48 1.27 -7.79 6.44
N ARG A 49 2.59 -7.95 6.59
CA ARG A 49 3.20 -9.09 7.28
C ARG A 49 3.12 -9.02 8.80
N ARG A 50 3.06 -7.82 9.38
CA ARG A 50 3.14 -7.60 10.84
C ARG A 50 1.90 -6.97 11.45
N THR A 51 0.88 -6.68 10.67
CA THR A 51 -0.43 -6.24 11.17
C THR A 51 -1.56 -6.96 10.44
N ARG A 52 -2.81 -6.66 10.82
CA ARG A 52 -4.00 -7.13 10.09
C ARG A 52 -4.65 -5.98 9.32
N ILE A 53 -3.83 -5.14 8.68
CA ILE A 53 -4.28 -3.88 8.05
C ILE A 53 -5.49 -4.08 7.13
N GLU A 54 -5.51 -5.11 6.27
CA GLU A 54 -6.66 -5.41 5.40
C GLU A 54 -7.96 -5.57 6.20
N ARG A 55 -7.92 -6.25 7.35
CA ARG A 55 -9.10 -6.39 8.21
C ARG A 55 -9.54 -5.04 8.78
N TYR A 56 -8.59 -4.19 9.17
CA TYR A 56 -8.90 -2.89 9.78
C TYR A 56 -9.57 -1.92 8.80
N VAL A 57 -9.24 -2.01 7.52
CA VAL A 57 -9.79 -1.13 6.48
C VAL A 57 -10.90 -1.78 5.64
N SER A 58 -11.29 -3.02 5.95
CA SER A 58 -12.23 -3.80 5.11
C SER A 58 -13.62 -3.18 4.92
N GLU A 59 -14.08 -2.38 5.88
CA GLU A 59 -15.38 -1.70 5.83
C GLU A 59 -15.26 -0.21 5.48
N LEU A 60 -14.05 0.26 5.15
CA LEU A 60 -13.79 1.65 4.81
C LEU A 60 -13.68 1.79 3.29
N PRO A 61 -14.40 2.74 2.65
CA PRO A 61 -14.29 2.99 1.22
C PRO A 61 -13.01 3.79 0.93
N MET A 62 -11.83 3.19 1.15
CA MET A 62 -10.54 3.85 1.02
C MET A 62 -9.47 2.96 0.40
N ILE A 63 -8.52 3.59 -0.29
CA ILE A 63 -7.32 2.94 -0.81
C ILE A 63 -6.19 3.10 0.20
N VAL A 64 -5.43 2.03 0.45
CA VAL A 64 -4.19 2.10 1.25
C VAL A 64 -3.00 1.84 0.34
N VAL A 65 -2.04 2.78 0.32
CA VAL A 65 -0.79 2.67 -0.44
C VAL A 65 0.37 2.55 0.53
N MET A 66 1.16 1.49 0.38
CA MET A 66 2.35 1.20 1.18
C MET A 66 3.56 1.19 0.24
N PRO A 67 4.24 2.35 0.06
CA PRO A 67 5.40 2.44 -0.83
C PRO A 67 6.69 1.99 -0.15
N ASP A 68 7.65 1.57 -0.96
CA ASP A 68 9.05 1.43 -0.56
C ASP A 68 9.83 2.72 -0.88
N GLY A 69 10.96 2.92 -0.20
CA GLY A 69 11.82 4.09 -0.39
C GLY A 69 13.31 3.79 -0.39
N PHE A 70 13.75 2.60 0.02
CA PHE A 70 15.18 2.27 0.17
C PHE A 70 15.69 1.18 -0.77
#